data_AF-A0A9D5Q6T1-F1
#
_entry.id   AF-A0A9D5Q6T1-F1
#
_cell.length_a   1.000
_cell.length_b   1.000
_cell.length_c   1.000
_cell.angle_alpha   90.00
_cell.angle_beta   90.00
_cell.angle_gamma   90.00
#
_symmetry.space_group_name_H-M   'P 1'
#
loop_
_entity.id
_entity.type
_entity.pdbx_description
1 polymer ?
#
loop_
_entity_poly.entity_id
_entity_poly.type
_entity_poly.pdbx_seq_one_letter_code
_entity_poly.pdbx_strand_id
1 'polypeptide(L)'
;MNPDHAVIEKLYTALDERTQQRVDQVVTRIVEAKEQNGSVAVVTGSGPNIHEGVTTLIAELISKKLIDGVMTSSAVIAHEMAGSLDKVKRVKGTDLAGVNPALLPRGETFEVTLLDDAALQQLQTEMILDLPLIERVRQMPGETIIKAAGNMAYPMGLRTEQLAVEIEALAGMTGQPFEYIAGVGADPKTMIGAGAQHGVPVLVSVPQLIGGGMVGMAIGDSIPLKQRSKRIAQILGQASVIIESGVALTQEIHDGPFETYTGHGIWSAWQGIETFSLEGKTLARIDLDPNLEEVWRIE
;
A
#
# COMPACT_ATOMS: atom_id res chain seq x y z
N MET A 1 15.64 6.59 15.75
CA MET A 1 15.47 8.06 15.71
C MET A 1 14.45 8.40 16.77
N ASN A 2 14.70 9.39 17.63
CA ASN A 2 13.66 9.81 18.58
C ASN A 2 12.60 10.61 17.81
N PRO A 3 11.31 10.39 18.06
CA PRO A 3 10.26 11.15 17.40
C PRO A 3 10.39 12.64 17.72
N ASP A 4 10.16 13.49 16.72
CA ASP A 4 10.04 14.93 16.92
C ASP A 4 8.68 15.24 17.54
N HIS A 5 8.65 15.25 18.87
CA HIS A 5 7.43 15.52 19.64
C HIS A 5 6.82 16.88 19.31
N ALA A 6 7.60 17.88 18.91
CA ALA A 6 7.07 19.19 18.55
C ALA A 6 6.30 19.14 17.22
N VAL A 7 6.79 18.36 16.24
CA VAL A 7 6.07 18.13 14.98
C VAL A 7 4.79 17.35 15.21
N ILE A 8 4.82 16.29 16.03
CA ILE A 8 3.64 15.49 16.34
C ILE A 8 2.57 16.33 17.04
N GLU A 9 2.96 17.12 18.05
CA GLU A 9 2.05 18.01 18.77
C GLU A 9 1.43 19.05 17.82
N LYS A 10 2.23 19.60 16.89
CA LYS A 10 1.74 20.53 15.88
C LYS A 10 0.73 19.88 14.92
N LEU A 11 0.95 18.62 14.53
CA LEU A 11 0.01 17.89 13.68
C LEU A 11 -1.30 17.61 14.41
N TYR A 12 -1.24 17.18 15.67
CA TYR A 12 -2.41 16.91 16.49
C TYR A 12 -3.23 18.17 16.77
N THR A 13 -2.58 19.27 17.16
CA THR A 13 -3.24 20.56 17.44
C THR A 13 -3.82 21.23 16.19
N ALA A 14 -3.41 20.82 14.99
CA ALA A 14 -3.97 21.29 13.73
C ALA A 14 -5.27 20.56 13.32
N LEU A 15 -5.57 19.41 13.94
CA LEU A 15 -6.83 18.69 13.73
C LEU A 15 -8.00 19.46 14.39
N ASP A 16 -9.21 19.31 13.87
CA ASP A 16 -10.40 19.81 14.55
C ASP A 16 -10.70 18.97 15.81
N GLU A 17 -11.47 19.54 16.74
CA GLU A 17 -11.75 18.95 18.05
C GLU A 17 -12.34 17.54 17.95
N ARG A 18 -13.21 17.30 16.96
CA ARG A 18 -13.83 15.98 16.77
C ARG A 18 -12.79 14.95 16.31
N THR A 19 -11.92 15.32 15.39
CA THR A 19 -10.85 14.44 14.92
C THR A 19 -9.82 14.17 16.01
N GLN A 20 -9.48 15.16 16.84
CA GLN A 20 -8.64 14.96 18.04
C GLN A 20 -9.24 13.92 18.99
N GLN A 21 -10.52 14.06 19.34
CA GLN A 21 -11.22 13.10 20.21
C GLN A 21 -11.23 11.68 19.61
N ARG A 22 -11.37 11.56 18.28
CA ARG A 22 -11.28 10.26 17.61
C ARG A 22 -9.89 9.66 17.69
N VAL A 23 -8.85 10.45 17.45
CA VAL A 23 -7.46 10.00 17.61
C VAL A 23 -7.24 9.48 19.03
N ASP A 24 -7.65 10.23 20.06
CA ASP A 24 -7.48 9.83 21.46
C ASP A 24 -8.22 8.55 21.80
N GLN A 25 -9.45 8.39 21.29
CA GLN A 25 -10.24 7.17 21.45
C GLN A 25 -9.54 5.98 20.78
N VAL A 26 -9.06 6.14 19.55
CA VAL A 26 -8.35 5.07 18.82
C VAL A 26 -7.06 4.68 19.54
N VAL A 27 -6.28 5.65 20.02
CA VAL A 27 -5.08 5.39 20.83
C VAL A 27 -5.43 4.60 22.09
N THR A 28 -6.48 5.02 22.82
CA THR A 28 -6.95 4.32 24.02
C THR A 28 -7.31 2.87 23.71
N ARG A 29 -8.07 2.62 22.63
CA ARG A 29 -8.48 1.27 22.21
C ARG A 29 -7.32 0.40 21.79
N ILE A 30 -6.33 0.96 21.09
CA ILE A 30 -5.10 0.25 20.74
C ILE A 30 -4.34 -0.16 22.01
N VAL A 31 -4.18 0.74 22.96
CA VAL A 31 -3.49 0.46 24.24
C VAL A 31 -4.22 -0.64 25.01
N GLU A 32 -5.53 -0.50 25.20
CA GLU A 32 -6.37 -1.51 25.88
C GLU A 32 -6.24 -2.89 25.22
N ALA A 33 -6.32 -2.94 23.88
CA ALA A 33 -6.16 -4.19 23.14
C ALA A 33 -4.77 -4.79 23.37
N LYS A 34 -3.71 -3.98 23.26
CA LYS A 34 -2.32 -4.47 23.41
C LYS A 34 -2.01 -4.95 24.82
N GLU A 35 -2.51 -4.27 25.85
CA GLU A 35 -2.40 -4.72 27.25
C GLU A 35 -3.08 -6.08 27.49
N GLN A 36 -4.11 -6.39 26.69
CA GLN A 36 -4.84 -7.66 26.72
C GLN A 36 -4.30 -8.70 25.72
N ASN A 37 -3.14 -8.45 25.09
CA ASN A 37 -2.57 -9.26 24.00
C ASN A 37 -3.48 -9.39 22.76
N GLY A 38 -4.37 -8.42 22.56
CA GLY A 38 -5.20 -8.28 21.37
C GLY A 38 -4.40 -7.76 20.16
N SER A 39 -4.91 -8.05 18.97
CA SER A 39 -4.29 -7.64 17.70
C SER A 39 -4.94 -6.38 17.13
N VAL A 40 -4.18 -5.62 16.34
CA VAL A 40 -4.62 -4.40 15.69
C VAL A 40 -4.37 -4.52 14.19
N ALA A 41 -5.42 -4.36 13.40
CA ALA A 41 -5.34 -4.32 11.95
C ALA A 41 -5.50 -2.89 11.42
N VAL A 42 -4.77 -2.55 10.37
CA VAL A 42 -4.91 -1.28 9.64
C VAL A 42 -5.39 -1.57 8.23
N VAL A 43 -6.46 -0.92 7.81
CA VAL A 43 -7.06 -1.06 6.48
C VAL A 43 -7.04 0.30 5.80
N THR A 44 -6.20 0.42 4.78
CA THR A 44 -6.04 1.66 4.03
C THR A 44 -6.39 1.53 2.55
N GLY A 45 -6.77 2.66 1.98
CA GLY A 45 -6.96 2.81 0.54
C GLY A 45 -5.64 3.05 -0.21
N SER A 46 -5.73 3.52 -1.44
CA SER A 46 -4.58 3.96 -2.24
C SER A 46 -4.03 5.34 -1.88
N GLY A 47 -4.81 6.14 -1.16
CA GLY A 47 -4.42 7.48 -0.70
C GLY A 47 -3.25 7.42 0.28
N PRO A 48 -3.37 6.73 1.43
CA PRO A 48 -2.27 6.54 2.37
C PRO A 48 -1.07 5.84 1.71
N ASN A 49 -0.06 6.61 1.34
CA ASN A 49 1.01 6.13 0.47
C ASN A 49 2.40 6.59 0.95
N ILE A 50 3.45 6.02 0.36
CA ILE A 50 4.84 6.27 0.74
C ILE A 50 5.28 7.70 0.46
N HIS A 51 4.74 8.32 -0.58
CA HIS A 51 5.06 9.71 -0.93
C HIS A 51 4.42 10.74 0.00
N GLU A 52 3.41 10.34 0.77
CA GLU A 52 2.83 11.12 1.86
C GLU A 52 3.50 10.78 3.21
N GLY A 53 4.38 9.78 3.23
CA GLY A 53 5.04 9.26 4.43
C GLY A 53 4.16 8.32 5.27
N VAL A 54 2.89 8.11 4.91
CA VAL A 54 1.94 7.36 5.75
C VAL A 54 2.33 5.90 5.91
N THR A 55 2.76 5.23 4.83
CA THR A 55 3.19 3.83 4.90
C THR A 55 4.47 3.65 5.73
N THR A 56 5.34 4.67 5.78
CA THR A 56 6.52 4.64 6.68
C THR A 56 6.13 4.77 8.16
N LEU A 57 5.05 5.50 8.47
CA LEU A 57 4.48 5.53 9.82
C LEU A 57 3.87 4.18 10.19
N ILE A 58 3.16 3.52 9.25
CA ILE A 58 2.66 2.14 9.44
C ILE A 58 3.84 1.18 9.67
N ALA A 59 4.93 1.30 8.91
CA ALA A 59 6.14 0.49 9.07
C ALA A 59 6.76 0.65 10.47
N GLU A 60 6.80 1.89 10.99
CA GLU A 60 7.26 2.15 12.36
C GLU A 60 6.32 1.52 13.39
N LEU A 61 5.00 1.62 13.20
CA LEU A 61 4.02 0.99 14.10
C LEU A 61 4.10 -0.54 14.08
N ILE A 62 4.36 -1.17 12.93
CA ILE A 62 4.68 -2.61 12.80
C ILE A 62 5.95 -2.93 13.60
N SER A 63 7.01 -2.15 13.41
CA SER A 63 8.30 -2.35 14.09
C SER A 63 8.17 -2.24 15.62
N LYS A 64 7.24 -1.40 16.10
CA LYS A 64 6.87 -1.26 17.52
C LYS A 64 5.86 -2.29 18.01
N LYS A 65 5.44 -3.25 17.17
CA LYS A 65 4.45 -4.29 17.47
C LYS A 65 3.08 -3.72 17.85
N LEU A 66 2.76 -2.53 17.35
CA LEU A 66 1.46 -1.89 17.54
C LEU A 66 0.46 -2.29 16.46
N ILE A 67 0.92 -2.71 15.29
CA ILE A 67 0.11 -3.23 14.19
C ILE A 67 0.50 -4.69 13.92
N ASP A 68 -0.50 -5.55 13.76
CA ASP A 68 -0.34 -7.01 13.55
C ASP A 68 -0.90 -7.47 12.20
N GLY A 69 -1.51 -6.58 11.43
CA GLY A 69 -1.93 -6.88 10.07
C GLY A 69 -2.29 -5.61 9.30
N VAL A 70 -2.01 -5.62 8.00
CA VAL A 70 -2.32 -4.49 7.12
C VAL A 70 -3.05 -4.96 5.87
N MET A 71 -4.11 -4.24 5.53
CA MET A 71 -4.81 -4.33 4.26
C MET A 71 -4.63 -3.02 3.51
N THR A 72 -4.28 -3.09 2.22
CA THR A 72 -4.02 -1.91 1.40
C THR A 72 -4.46 -2.09 -0.07
N SER A 73 -3.95 -1.25 -0.96
CA SER A 73 -4.17 -1.27 -2.41
C SER A 73 -2.93 -1.72 -3.20
N SER A 74 -3.16 -2.30 -4.38
CA SER A 74 -2.11 -2.61 -5.36
C SER A 74 -1.28 -1.39 -5.77
N ALA A 75 -1.89 -0.21 -5.85
CA ALA A 75 -1.20 1.03 -6.17
C ALA A 75 -0.16 1.41 -5.09
N VAL A 76 -0.48 1.19 -3.81
CA VAL A 76 0.47 1.41 -2.71
C VAL A 76 1.63 0.42 -2.82
N ILE A 77 1.37 -0.86 -3.10
CA ILE A 77 2.45 -1.86 -3.29
C ILE A 77 3.37 -1.47 -4.46
N ALA A 78 2.81 -0.99 -5.58
CA ALA A 78 3.60 -0.54 -6.72
C ALA A 78 4.53 0.63 -6.35
N HIS A 79 4.06 1.56 -5.53
CA HIS A 79 4.91 2.64 -5.01
C HIS A 79 5.94 2.12 -4.01
N GLU A 80 5.56 1.26 -3.07
CA GLU A 80 6.46 0.67 -2.08
C GLU A 80 7.60 -0.13 -2.72
N MET A 81 7.32 -0.90 -3.78
CA MET A 81 8.34 -1.61 -4.56
C MET A 81 9.32 -0.66 -5.26
N ALA A 82 8.83 0.50 -5.69
CA ALA A 82 9.62 1.50 -6.37
C ALA A 82 10.44 2.38 -5.40
N GLY A 83 10.11 2.35 -4.10
CA GLY A 83 10.70 3.21 -3.07
C GLY A 83 9.90 4.50 -2.86
N SER A 84 10.54 5.53 -2.30
CA SER A 84 9.84 6.74 -1.85
C SER A 84 9.67 7.79 -2.95
N LEU A 85 10.64 8.70 -3.08
CA LEU A 85 10.59 9.83 -4.01
C LEU A 85 11.79 9.80 -4.93
N ASP A 86 11.50 9.97 -6.21
CA ASP A 86 12.50 10.07 -7.26
C ASP A 86 12.71 11.53 -7.66
N LYS A 87 13.96 11.87 -7.96
CA LYS A 87 14.26 13.06 -8.74
C LYS A 87 14.03 12.73 -10.21
N VAL A 88 13.14 13.44 -10.88
CA VAL A 88 12.69 13.12 -12.24
C VAL A 88 12.88 14.32 -13.16
N LYS A 89 13.40 14.08 -14.35
CA LYS A 89 13.40 15.03 -15.46
C LYS A 89 12.17 14.78 -16.32
N ARG A 90 11.28 15.77 -16.39
CA ARG A 90 10.06 15.76 -17.21
C ARG A 90 10.26 16.63 -18.44
N VAL A 91 10.00 16.06 -19.61
CA VAL A 91 10.12 16.75 -20.91
C VAL A 91 8.85 16.55 -21.74
N LYS A 92 8.71 17.34 -22.80
CA LYS A 92 7.67 17.12 -23.81
C LYS A 92 8.03 15.87 -24.63
N GLY A 93 7.29 14.79 -24.41
CA GLY A 93 7.56 13.49 -25.00
C GLY A 93 7.36 13.45 -26.52
N THR A 94 6.52 14.31 -27.07
CA THR A 94 6.34 14.45 -28.53
C THR A 94 7.57 15.00 -29.25
N ASP A 95 8.50 15.63 -28.52
CA ASP A 95 9.77 16.12 -29.08
C ASP A 95 10.90 15.06 -28.99
N LEU A 96 10.65 13.91 -28.34
CA LEU A 96 11.63 12.82 -28.20
C LEU A 96 11.58 11.88 -29.41
N ALA A 97 12.68 11.83 -30.17
CA ALA A 97 12.85 10.85 -31.24
C ALA A 97 12.82 9.41 -30.70
N GLY A 98 11.98 8.56 -31.29
CA GLY A 98 11.86 7.14 -30.93
C GLY A 98 10.80 6.82 -29.89
N VAL A 99 10.12 7.83 -29.33
CA VAL A 99 8.95 7.64 -28.47
C VAL A 99 7.69 7.73 -29.33
N ASN A 100 6.81 6.73 -29.26
CA ASN A 100 5.52 6.76 -29.94
C ASN A 100 4.56 7.72 -29.20
N PRO A 101 4.08 8.81 -29.81
CA PRO A 101 3.17 9.75 -29.16
C PRO A 101 1.90 9.11 -28.62
N ALA A 102 1.42 8.01 -29.24
CA ALA A 102 0.22 7.30 -28.82
C ALA A 102 0.36 6.58 -27.46
N LEU A 103 1.59 6.39 -26.98
CA LEU A 103 1.87 5.76 -25.68
C LEU A 103 2.10 6.77 -24.56
N LEU A 104 2.12 8.07 -24.87
CA LEU A 104 2.36 9.10 -23.88
C LEU A 104 1.14 9.29 -22.96
N PRO A 105 1.36 9.52 -21.66
CA PRO A 105 0.28 9.85 -20.74
C PRO A 105 -0.33 11.21 -21.08
N ARG A 106 -1.46 11.52 -20.42
CA ARG A 106 -2.08 12.84 -20.51
C ARG A 106 -1.04 13.95 -20.30
N GLY A 107 -1.05 14.93 -21.20
CA GLY A 107 -0.06 16.01 -21.21
C GLY A 107 1.16 15.75 -22.10
N GLU A 108 1.20 14.62 -22.81
CA GLU A 108 2.27 14.28 -23.76
C GLU A 108 3.66 14.29 -23.12
N THR A 109 3.75 14.01 -21.82
CA THR A 109 4.99 14.13 -21.06
C THR A 109 5.75 12.81 -21.06
N PHE A 110 7.08 12.91 -21.05
CA PHE A 110 7.97 11.78 -20.81
C PHE A 110 8.85 12.09 -19.60
N GLU A 111 9.04 11.09 -18.73
CA GLU A 111 9.73 11.23 -17.45
C GLU A 111 10.90 10.25 -17.35
N VAL A 112 12.07 10.76 -16.96
CA VAL A 112 13.25 9.94 -16.62
C VAL A 112 13.65 10.16 -15.17
N THR A 113 13.77 9.08 -14.41
CA THR A 113 14.38 9.09 -13.08
C THR A 113 15.87 9.39 -13.19
N LEU A 114 16.31 10.43 -12.49
CA LEU A 114 17.69 10.88 -12.46
C LEU A 114 18.49 10.08 -11.43
N LEU A 115 18.95 8.90 -11.86
CA LEU A 115 19.87 8.05 -11.11
C LEU A 115 21.32 8.53 -11.27
N ASP A 116 22.14 8.31 -10.25
CA ASP A 116 23.59 8.47 -10.36
C ASP A 116 24.24 7.32 -11.12
N ASP A 117 25.53 7.46 -11.46
CA ASP A 117 26.23 6.47 -12.28
C ASP A 117 26.35 5.10 -11.60
N ALA A 118 26.45 5.07 -10.27
CA ALA A 118 26.53 3.82 -9.51
C ALA A 118 25.19 3.07 -9.55
N ALA A 119 24.08 3.77 -9.35
CA ALA A 119 22.73 3.21 -9.45
C ALA A 119 22.40 2.75 -10.88
N LEU A 120 22.83 3.50 -11.90
CA LEU A 120 22.68 3.08 -13.30
C LEU A 120 23.48 1.79 -13.58
N GLN A 121 24.73 1.72 -13.14
CA GLN A 121 25.57 0.52 -13.32
C GLN A 121 24.96 -0.70 -12.62
N GLN A 122 24.45 -0.53 -11.40
CA GLN A 122 23.73 -1.60 -10.70
C GLN A 122 22.50 -2.05 -11.51
N LEU A 123 21.70 -1.10 -11.99
CA LEU A 123 20.49 -1.42 -12.73
C LEU A 123 20.76 -2.13 -14.06
N GLN A 124 21.90 -1.85 -14.72
CA GLN A 124 22.33 -2.57 -15.92
C GLN A 124 22.64 -4.06 -15.66
N THR A 125 22.83 -4.46 -14.40
CA THR A 125 22.97 -5.89 -14.06
C THR A 125 21.63 -6.62 -14.01
N GLU A 126 20.53 -5.88 -13.89
CA GLU A 126 19.17 -6.40 -13.75
C GLU A 126 18.38 -6.33 -15.06
N MET A 127 18.59 -5.28 -15.86
CA MET A 127 17.85 -5.06 -17.10
C MET A 127 18.66 -4.32 -18.17
N ILE A 128 18.19 -4.41 -19.42
CA ILE A 128 18.77 -3.65 -20.54
C ILE A 128 18.30 -2.19 -20.46
N LEU A 129 19.25 -1.26 -20.42
CA LEU A 129 18.99 0.17 -20.39
C LEU A 129 19.31 0.87 -21.71
N ASP A 130 18.41 1.77 -22.14
CA ASP A 130 18.63 2.75 -23.19
C ASP A 130 19.29 3.99 -22.58
N LEU A 131 20.60 3.89 -22.33
CA LEU A 131 21.41 5.02 -21.86
C LEU A 131 21.35 6.23 -22.82
N PRO A 132 21.38 6.06 -24.16
CA PRO A 132 21.19 7.17 -25.08
C PRO A 132 19.85 7.92 -24.90
N LEU A 133 18.75 7.24 -24.60
CA LEU A 133 17.47 7.89 -24.28
C LEU A 133 17.56 8.71 -23.00
N ILE A 134 18.14 8.15 -21.94
CA ILE A 134 18.34 8.86 -20.66
C ILE A 134 19.13 10.15 -20.88
N GLU A 135 20.24 10.08 -21.62
CA GLU A 135 21.09 11.24 -21.84
C GLU A 135 20.40 12.31 -22.71
N ARG A 136 19.64 11.91 -23.73
CA ARG A 136 18.81 12.85 -24.51
C ARG A 136 17.81 13.58 -23.64
N VAL A 137 17.09 12.87 -22.76
CA VAL A 137 16.11 13.50 -21.86
C VAL A 137 16.78 14.44 -20.86
N ARG A 138 17.97 14.09 -20.34
CA ARG A 138 18.75 14.96 -19.44
C ARG A 138 19.08 16.31 -20.06
N GLN A 139 19.45 16.32 -21.35
CA GLN A 139 19.86 17.52 -22.08
C GLN A 139 18.68 18.36 -22.61
N MET A 140 17.48 17.78 -22.70
CA MET A 140 16.31 18.47 -23.22
C MET A 140 15.78 19.57 -22.26
N PRO A 141 15.17 20.64 -22.81
CA PRO A 141 14.45 21.61 -22.01
C PRO A 141 13.26 20.93 -21.30
N GLY A 142 13.10 21.21 -20.02
CA GLY A 142 12.09 20.58 -19.18
C GLY A 142 12.38 20.73 -17.69
N GLU A 143 11.40 20.39 -16.88
CA GLU A 143 11.45 20.57 -15.43
C GLU A 143 12.12 19.39 -14.73
N THR A 144 12.77 19.67 -13.61
CA THR A 144 13.25 18.64 -12.68
C THR A 144 12.47 18.74 -11.40
N ILE A 145 11.79 17.66 -11.04
CA ILE A 145 10.86 17.59 -9.91
C ILE A 145 11.20 16.41 -9.00
N ILE A 146 10.70 16.45 -7.77
CA ILE A 146 10.78 15.31 -6.84
C ILE A 146 9.35 14.80 -6.64
N LYS A 147 9.11 13.51 -6.93
CA LYS A 147 7.79 12.88 -6.82
C LYS A 147 7.93 11.36 -6.73
N ALA A 148 6.89 10.67 -6.27
CA ALA A 148 6.78 9.23 -6.49
C ALA A 148 6.59 8.98 -8.00
N ALA A 149 7.60 8.40 -8.64
CA ALA A 149 7.58 8.14 -10.07
C ALA A 149 8.18 6.79 -10.46
N GLY A 150 8.75 6.02 -9.54
CA GLY A 150 9.35 4.74 -9.90
C GLY A 150 8.34 3.67 -10.33
N ASN A 151 7.05 3.98 -10.33
CA ASN A 151 6.00 3.20 -11.01
C ASN A 151 5.72 3.65 -12.46
N MET A 152 6.37 4.70 -12.97
CA MET A 152 6.07 5.29 -14.29
C MET A 152 7.31 5.82 -15.03
N ALA A 153 8.19 6.57 -14.38
CA ALA A 153 9.35 7.21 -15.01
C ALA A 153 10.41 6.18 -15.40
N TYR A 154 10.99 6.34 -16.58
CA TYR A 154 12.05 5.46 -17.07
C TYR A 154 13.37 5.70 -16.33
N PRO A 155 14.17 4.68 -15.97
CA PRO A 155 13.95 3.25 -16.15
C PRO A 155 13.16 2.59 -15.02
N MET A 156 12.94 3.28 -13.90
CA MET A 156 12.37 2.68 -12.69
C MET A 156 10.96 2.11 -12.89
N GLY A 157 10.07 2.79 -13.61
CA GLY A 157 8.74 2.27 -13.95
C GLY A 157 8.79 0.95 -14.69
N LEU A 158 9.64 0.86 -15.72
CA LEU A 158 9.82 -0.38 -16.48
C LEU A 158 10.42 -1.49 -15.61
N ARG A 159 11.44 -1.17 -14.81
CA ARG A 159 12.05 -2.09 -13.85
C ARG A 159 11.01 -2.66 -12.88
N THR A 160 10.17 -1.80 -12.30
CA THR A 160 9.14 -2.18 -11.33
C THR A 160 8.13 -3.15 -11.94
N GLU A 161 7.70 -2.92 -13.19
CA GLU A 161 6.79 -3.84 -13.88
C GLU A 161 7.45 -5.17 -14.25
N GLN A 162 8.72 -5.17 -14.66
CA GLN A 162 9.46 -6.40 -14.93
C GLN A 162 9.68 -7.22 -13.66
N LEU A 163 10.09 -6.57 -12.58
CA LEU A 163 10.30 -7.20 -11.28
C LEU A 163 9.00 -7.80 -10.72
N ALA A 164 7.85 -7.19 -11.00
CA ALA A 164 6.56 -7.73 -10.57
C ALA A 164 6.29 -9.12 -11.16
N VAL A 165 6.64 -9.36 -12.43
CA VAL A 165 6.45 -10.68 -13.06
C VAL A 165 7.34 -11.75 -12.40
N GLU A 166 8.56 -11.39 -12.00
CA GLU A 166 9.45 -12.29 -11.27
C GLU A 166 8.93 -12.62 -9.86
N ILE A 167 8.43 -11.60 -9.15
CA ILE A 167 7.82 -11.75 -7.83
C ILE A 167 6.56 -12.62 -7.91
N GLU A 168 5.72 -12.43 -8.93
CA GLU A 168 4.54 -13.27 -9.19
C GLU A 168 4.93 -14.75 -9.33
N ALA A 169 5.94 -15.05 -10.15
CA ALA A 169 6.41 -16.42 -10.34
C ALA A 169 6.89 -17.04 -9.00
N LEU A 170 7.64 -16.30 -8.20
CA LEU A 170 8.09 -16.74 -6.88
C LEU A 170 6.94 -16.91 -5.89
N ALA A 171 5.97 -16.01 -5.90
CA ALA A 171 4.75 -16.09 -5.10
C ALA A 171 3.96 -17.37 -5.44
N GLY A 172 3.76 -17.63 -6.74
CA GLY A 172 3.11 -18.85 -7.23
C GLY A 172 3.85 -20.12 -6.84
N MET A 173 5.18 -20.14 -6.96
CA MET A 173 6.01 -21.29 -6.57
C MET A 173 5.98 -21.60 -5.07
N THR A 174 5.84 -20.57 -4.23
CA THR A 174 5.91 -20.69 -2.77
C THR A 174 4.54 -20.73 -2.09
N GLY A 175 3.47 -20.40 -2.82
CA GLY A 175 2.12 -20.20 -2.27
C GLY A 175 2.02 -19.01 -1.30
N GLN A 176 3.00 -18.11 -1.32
CA GLN A 176 3.01 -16.88 -0.53
C GLN A 176 2.39 -15.72 -1.32
N PRO A 177 1.80 -14.73 -0.65
CA PRO A 177 1.27 -13.55 -1.31
C PRO A 177 2.41 -12.73 -1.91
N PHE A 178 2.14 -12.10 -3.05
CA PHE A 178 3.07 -11.20 -3.75
C PHE A 178 3.73 -10.20 -2.79
N GLU A 179 2.93 -9.58 -1.93
CA GLU A 179 3.33 -8.51 -1.01
C GLU A 179 4.40 -8.97 -0.03
N TYR A 180 4.34 -10.23 0.41
CA TYR A 180 5.37 -10.82 1.27
C TYR A 180 6.67 -11.03 0.50
N ILE A 181 6.60 -11.60 -0.71
CA ILE A 181 7.79 -11.85 -1.53
C ILE A 181 8.48 -10.54 -1.92
N ALA A 182 7.70 -9.53 -2.32
CA ALA A 182 8.20 -8.18 -2.57
C ALA A 182 8.82 -7.57 -1.30
N GLY A 183 8.16 -7.73 -0.15
CA GLY A 183 8.61 -7.23 1.13
C GLY A 183 9.97 -7.78 1.59
N VAL A 184 10.29 -9.04 1.28
CA VAL A 184 11.61 -9.63 1.60
C VAL A 184 12.76 -8.87 0.94
N GLY A 185 12.53 -8.26 -0.22
CA GLY A 185 13.51 -7.42 -0.92
C GLY A 185 13.39 -5.92 -0.65
N ALA A 186 12.38 -5.47 0.10
CA ALA A 186 12.11 -4.06 0.34
C ALA A 186 12.86 -3.53 1.57
N ASP A 187 13.06 -2.19 1.63
CA ASP A 187 13.69 -1.55 2.79
C ASP A 187 12.80 -1.75 4.05
N PRO A 188 13.37 -2.11 5.21
CA PRO A 188 12.66 -2.25 6.49
C PRO A 188 11.76 -1.07 6.91
N LYS A 189 11.99 0.13 6.37
CA LYS A 189 11.20 1.33 6.66
C LYS A 189 10.00 1.50 5.74
N THR A 190 9.86 0.66 4.71
CA THR A 190 8.61 0.56 3.94
C THR A 190 7.66 -0.40 4.65
N MET A 191 6.36 -0.25 4.40
CA MET A 191 5.33 -1.09 5.02
C MET A 191 5.49 -2.55 4.64
N ILE A 192 5.75 -2.86 3.36
CA ILE A 192 5.98 -4.26 2.93
C ILE A 192 7.28 -4.83 3.49
N GLY A 193 8.33 -4.02 3.62
CA GLY A 193 9.61 -4.43 4.21
C GLY A 193 9.49 -4.73 5.70
N ALA A 194 8.87 -3.82 6.47
CA ALA A 194 8.57 -4.03 7.87
C ALA A 194 7.68 -5.25 8.08
N GLY A 195 6.63 -5.42 7.25
CA GLY A 195 5.75 -6.57 7.28
C GLY A 195 6.50 -7.89 7.13
N ALA A 196 7.33 -8.02 6.10
CA ALA A 196 8.13 -9.21 5.87
C ALA A 196 9.14 -9.47 7.00
N GLN A 197 9.82 -8.43 7.49
CA GLN A 197 10.83 -8.55 8.56
C GLN A 197 10.21 -8.99 9.89
N HIS A 198 9.02 -8.48 10.23
CA HIS A 198 8.37 -8.74 11.51
C HIS A 198 7.35 -9.88 11.46
N GLY A 199 7.13 -10.50 10.29
CA GLY A 199 6.12 -11.54 10.10
C GLY A 199 4.68 -11.00 10.22
N VAL A 200 4.49 -9.71 9.97
CA VAL A 200 3.18 -9.06 9.97
C VAL A 200 2.60 -9.12 8.55
N PRO A 201 1.42 -9.75 8.35
CA PRO A 201 0.81 -9.85 7.03
C PRO A 201 0.41 -8.47 6.49
N VAL A 202 0.93 -8.14 5.32
CA VAL A 202 0.50 -7.01 4.49
C VAL A 202 -0.14 -7.58 3.24
N LEU A 203 -1.41 -7.28 3.00
CA LEU A 203 -2.16 -7.80 1.86
C LEU A 203 -2.90 -6.69 1.13
N VAL A 204 -2.94 -6.78 -0.19
CA VAL A 204 -3.89 -6.03 -0.99
C VAL A 204 -5.26 -6.64 -0.82
N SER A 205 -6.21 -5.78 -0.46
CA SER A 205 -7.63 -6.11 -0.38
C SER A 205 -8.19 -6.47 -1.75
N VAL A 206 -9.15 -7.39 -1.82
CA VAL A 206 -9.72 -7.86 -3.09
C VAL A 206 -10.29 -6.73 -3.95
N PRO A 207 -11.07 -5.78 -3.41
CA PRO A 207 -11.58 -4.66 -4.20
C PRO A 207 -10.48 -3.73 -4.75
N GLN A 208 -9.26 -3.79 -4.19
CA GLN A 208 -8.15 -2.91 -4.53
C GLN A 208 -7.00 -3.62 -5.27
N LEU A 209 -7.28 -4.80 -5.84
CA LEU A 209 -6.30 -5.58 -6.63
C LEU A 209 -5.87 -4.88 -7.92
N ILE A 210 -6.74 -4.07 -8.51
CA ILE A 210 -6.49 -3.46 -9.82
C ILE A 210 -5.97 -2.03 -9.65
N GLY A 211 -4.69 -1.83 -9.95
CA GLY A 211 -3.98 -0.55 -9.83
C GLY A 211 -2.46 -0.75 -10.03
N GLY A 212 -1.73 0.32 -10.37
CA GLY A 212 -0.26 0.24 -10.48
C GLY A 212 0.29 -0.53 -11.69
N GLY A 213 -0.49 -0.65 -12.78
CA GLY A 213 -0.03 -1.28 -14.02
C GLY A 213 0.15 -2.80 -13.87
N MET A 214 1.24 -3.35 -14.41
CA MET A 214 1.52 -4.78 -14.32
C MET A 214 1.68 -5.29 -12.88
N VAL A 215 2.05 -4.42 -11.93
CA VAL A 215 2.14 -4.79 -10.50
C VAL A 215 0.80 -5.27 -9.96
N GLY A 216 -0.30 -4.57 -10.24
CA GLY A 216 -1.63 -4.98 -9.78
C GLY A 216 -2.08 -6.30 -10.39
N MET A 217 -1.78 -6.52 -11.68
CA MET A 217 -2.07 -7.78 -12.35
C MET A 217 -1.32 -8.94 -11.69
N ALA A 218 -0.01 -8.78 -11.48
CA ALA A 218 0.85 -9.74 -10.80
C ALA A 218 0.38 -10.06 -9.36
N ILE A 219 -0.08 -9.05 -8.61
CA ILE A 219 -0.67 -9.25 -7.28
C ILE A 219 -1.94 -10.09 -7.35
N GLY A 220 -2.80 -9.82 -8.33
CA GLY A 220 -4.04 -10.57 -8.57
C GLY A 220 -3.80 -12.03 -8.92
N ASP A 221 -2.78 -12.30 -9.73
CA ASP A 221 -2.46 -13.65 -10.22
C ASP A 221 -1.57 -14.44 -9.23
N SER A 222 -0.92 -13.78 -8.28
CA SER A 222 0.02 -14.40 -7.34
C SER A 222 -0.56 -15.52 -6.47
N ILE A 223 -1.83 -15.39 -6.05
CA ILE A 223 -2.54 -16.41 -5.26
C ILE A 223 -4.02 -16.46 -5.65
N PRO A 224 -4.69 -17.62 -5.56
CA PRO A 224 -6.12 -17.71 -5.84
C PRO A 224 -6.95 -16.76 -4.97
N LEU A 225 -7.99 -16.16 -5.54
CA LEU A 225 -8.88 -15.23 -4.84
C LEU A 225 -9.39 -15.78 -3.49
N LYS A 226 -9.79 -17.06 -3.45
CA LYS A 226 -10.25 -17.74 -2.22
C LYS A 226 -9.16 -17.79 -1.14
N GLN A 227 -7.91 -17.99 -1.52
CA GLN A 227 -6.77 -18.00 -0.60
C GLN A 227 -6.49 -16.60 -0.07
N ARG A 228 -6.55 -15.58 -0.92
CA ARG A 228 -6.42 -14.17 -0.51
C ARG A 228 -7.52 -13.79 0.50
N SER A 229 -8.78 -14.05 0.15
CA SER A 229 -9.93 -13.82 1.02
C SER A 229 -9.81 -14.55 2.37
N LYS A 230 -9.32 -15.80 2.37
CA LYS A 230 -9.09 -16.53 3.63
C LYS A 230 -8.04 -15.83 4.50
N ARG A 231 -6.91 -15.40 3.94
CA ARG A 231 -5.85 -14.72 4.71
C ARG A 231 -6.33 -13.38 5.24
N ILE A 232 -7.14 -12.66 4.48
CA ILE A 232 -7.78 -11.40 4.92
C ILE A 232 -8.75 -11.65 6.08
N ALA A 233 -9.62 -12.66 5.97
CA ALA A 233 -10.50 -13.07 7.06
C ALA A 233 -9.72 -13.44 8.34
N GLN A 234 -8.52 -14.02 8.21
CA GLN A 234 -7.66 -14.30 9.36
C GLN A 234 -7.12 -13.03 10.02
N ILE A 235 -6.69 -12.03 9.23
CA ILE A 235 -6.26 -10.72 9.77
C ILE A 235 -7.42 -10.07 10.55
N LEU A 236 -8.59 -9.98 9.93
CA LEU A 236 -9.77 -9.35 10.53
C LEU A 236 -10.31 -10.14 11.73
N GLY A 237 -10.28 -11.47 11.66
CA GLY A 237 -10.73 -12.35 12.73
C GLY A 237 -9.86 -12.28 13.98
N GLN A 238 -8.55 -12.07 13.83
CA GLN A 238 -7.62 -11.91 14.95
C GLN A 238 -7.66 -10.51 15.56
N ALA A 239 -8.00 -9.49 14.77
CA ALA A 239 -7.99 -8.09 15.21
C ALA A 239 -9.04 -7.80 16.29
N SER A 240 -8.63 -7.18 17.40
CA SER A 240 -9.53 -6.57 18.40
C SER A 240 -9.89 -5.14 18.01
N VAL A 241 -8.97 -4.44 17.33
CA VAL A 241 -9.15 -3.09 16.80
C VAL A 241 -8.82 -3.12 15.30
N ILE A 242 -9.71 -2.55 14.48
CA ILE A 242 -9.53 -2.39 13.05
C ILE A 242 -9.59 -0.89 12.76
N ILE A 243 -8.51 -0.32 12.24
CA ILE A 243 -8.43 1.08 11.85
C ILE A 243 -8.69 1.19 10.36
N GLU A 244 -9.69 1.96 9.96
CA GLU A 244 -10.11 2.10 8.56
C GLU A 244 -9.95 3.55 8.09
N SER A 245 -9.24 3.75 6.98
CA SER A 245 -9.15 5.06 6.31
C SER A 245 -10.10 5.11 5.12
N GLY A 246 -11.02 6.09 5.07
CA GLY A 246 -11.70 6.68 3.89
C GLY A 246 -12.45 5.79 2.89
N VAL A 247 -12.03 4.55 2.71
CA VAL A 247 -12.74 3.42 2.09
C VAL A 247 -13.74 2.87 3.11
N ALA A 248 -14.47 3.77 3.77
CA ALA A 248 -15.59 3.41 4.62
C ALA A 248 -16.54 2.54 3.79
N LEU A 249 -16.97 1.41 4.35
CA LEU A 249 -17.69 0.36 3.62
C LEU A 249 -16.81 -0.42 2.62
N THR A 250 -15.54 -0.68 2.93
CA THR A 250 -14.83 -1.76 2.21
C THR A 250 -15.70 -3.01 2.31
N GLN A 251 -16.21 -3.44 1.15
CA GLN A 251 -17.00 -4.66 1.03
C GLN A 251 -16.30 -5.84 1.69
N GLU A 252 -14.97 -5.84 1.77
CA GLU A 252 -14.23 -6.93 2.36
C GLU A 252 -14.27 -6.99 3.91
N ILE A 253 -14.58 -5.88 4.59
CA ILE A 253 -14.80 -5.89 6.04
C ILE A 253 -16.27 -6.17 6.34
N HIS A 254 -17.18 -5.44 5.71
CA HIS A 254 -18.60 -5.46 6.05
C HIS A 254 -19.39 -6.54 5.31
N ASP A 255 -19.06 -6.80 4.05
CA ASP A 255 -19.71 -7.80 3.19
C ASP A 255 -18.71 -8.90 2.79
N GLY A 256 -17.70 -9.07 3.64
CA GLY A 256 -16.51 -9.83 3.33
C GLY A 256 -16.83 -11.31 3.21
N PRO A 257 -16.12 -12.04 2.33
CA PRO A 257 -16.18 -13.50 2.36
C PRO A 257 -15.81 -13.96 3.77
N PHE A 258 -16.64 -14.83 4.34
CA PHE A 258 -16.45 -15.44 5.66
C PHE A 258 -16.78 -14.57 6.89
N GLU A 259 -17.34 -13.36 6.73
CA GLU A 259 -17.79 -12.52 7.86
C GLU A 259 -19.21 -12.92 8.31
N THR A 260 -19.42 -13.26 9.58
CA THR A 260 -20.71 -13.80 10.07
C THR A 260 -21.63 -12.81 10.77
N TYR A 261 -21.13 -11.67 11.25
CA TYR A 261 -21.93 -10.68 11.98
C TYR A 261 -22.96 -9.99 11.07
N THR A 262 -22.58 -9.67 9.83
CA THR A 262 -23.46 -9.16 8.77
C THR A 262 -24.07 -10.27 7.93
N GLY A 263 -23.63 -11.52 8.12
CA GLY A 263 -24.26 -12.73 7.60
C GLY A 263 -23.66 -13.30 6.30
N HIS A 264 -22.66 -12.64 5.72
CA HIS A 264 -22.06 -13.04 4.43
C HIS A 264 -21.26 -14.35 4.48
N GLY A 265 -20.87 -14.79 5.68
CA GLY A 265 -20.14 -16.00 5.98
C GLY A 265 -21.00 -17.20 6.38
N ILE A 266 -22.32 -17.05 6.56
CA ILE A 266 -23.20 -18.09 7.14
C ILE A 266 -23.11 -19.42 6.39
N TRP A 267 -23.15 -19.39 5.05
CA TRP A 267 -23.09 -20.62 4.25
C TRP A 267 -21.71 -21.27 4.27
N SER A 268 -20.65 -20.46 4.36
CA SER A 268 -19.28 -20.96 4.52
C SER A 268 -19.11 -21.64 5.87
N ALA A 269 -19.62 -21.02 6.95
CA ALA A 269 -19.65 -21.62 8.29
C ALA A 269 -20.47 -22.92 8.31
N TRP A 270 -21.63 -22.96 7.64
CA TRP A 270 -22.46 -24.16 7.51
C TRP A 270 -21.71 -25.33 6.84
N GLN A 271 -20.81 -25.03 5.89
CA GLN A 271 -19.97 -26.01 5.23
C GLN A 271 -18.69 -26.38 6.01
N GLY A 272 -18.50 -25.83 7.22
CA GLY A 272 -17.31 -26.06 8.04
C GLY A 272 -16.06 -25.30 7.58
N ILE A 273 -16.22 -24.26 6.76
CA ILE A 273 -15.13 -23.36 6.40
C ILE A 273 -14.89 -22.41 7.58
N GLU A 274 -13.61 -22.11 7.85
CA GLU A 274 -13.20 -21.13 8.86
C GLU A 274 -13.75 -19.73 8.53
N THR A 275 -14.39 -19.10 9.52
CA THR A 275 -15.03 -17.78 9.40
C THR A 275 -14.62 -16.85 10.53
N PHE A 276 -14.96 -15.56 10.40
CA PHE A 276 -14.75 -14.56 11.45
C PHE A 276 -16.03 -13.75 11.70
N SER A 277 -16.10 -13.08 12.84
CA SER A 277 -17.22 -12.21 13.23
C SER A 277 -16.69 -10.85 13.63
N LEU A 278 -17.30 -9.77 13.15
CA LEU A 278 -17.02 -8.41 13.63
C LEU A 278 -17.61 -8.12 15.02
N GLU A 279 -18.44 -9.01 15.55
CA GLU A 279 -19.08 -8.85 16.85
C GLU A 279 -18.05 -8.57 17.96
N GLY A 280 -18.26 -7.48 18.70
CA GLY A 280 -17.39 -7.07 19.81
C GLY A 280 -16.04 -6.47 19.41
N LYS A 281 -15.73 -6.32 18.12
CA LYS A 281 -14.52 -5.64 17.65
C LYS A 281 -14.69 -4.12 17.63
N THR A 282 -13.59 -3.40 17.80
CA THR A 282 -13.57 -1.94 17.62
C THR A 282 -13.28 -1.61 16.16
N LEU A 283 -14.22 -0.94 15.49
CA LEU A 283 -14.00 -0.33 14.17
C LEU A 283 -13.70 1.17 14.37
N ALA A 284 -12.47 1.56 14.06
CA ALA A 284 -11.92 2.88 14.28
C ALA A 284 -11.81 3.66 12.97
N ARG A 285 -12.51 4.79 12.88
CA ARG A 285 -12.47 5.70 11.72
C ARG A 285 -12.17 7.11 12.20
N ILE A 286 -11.03 7.66 11.79
CA ILE A 286 -10.49 8.91 12.33
C ILE A 286 -11.04 10.10 11.54
N ASP A 287 -10.83 10.11 10.22
CA ASP A 287 -11.22 11.20 9.34
C ASP A 287 -12.13 10.66 8.21
N LEU A 288 -13.43 10.67 8.48
CA LEU A 288 -14.47 10.24 7.55
C LEU A 288 -14.96 11.44 6.76
N ASP A 289 -15.13 11.28 5.45
CA ASP A 289 -15.87 12.25 4.65
C ASP A 289 -17.23 12.55 5.31
N PRO A 290 -17.62 13.83 5.46
CA PRO A 290 -18.87 14.19 6.13
C PRO A 290 -20.12 13.49 5.56
N ASN A 291 -20.15 13.19 4.25
CA ASN A 291 -21.29 12.48 3.66
C ASN A 291 -21.28 11.00 4.04
N LEU A 292 -20.10 10.37 4.07
CA LEU A 292 -19.96 8.98 4.54
C LEU A 292 -20.30 8.86 6.03
N GLU A 293 -19.97 9.88 6.80
CA GLU A 293 -20.32 9.97 8.21
C GLU A 293 -21.83 10.03 8.44
N GLU A 294 -22.57 10.77 7.61
CA GLU A 294 -24.04 10.80 7.69
C GLU A 294 -24.65 9.43 7.37
N VAL A 295 -24.16 8.75 6.33
CA VAL A 295 -24.61 7.39 5.98
C VAL A 295 -24.34 6.42 7.13
N TRP A 296 -23.14 6.47 7.71
CA TRP A 296 -22.76 5.58 8.81
C TRP A 296 -23.64 5.75 10.05
N ARG A 297 -24.05 6.98 10.40
CA ARG A 297 -24.93 7.20 11.56
C ARG A 297 -26.33 6.57 11.42
N ILE A 298 -26.70 6.15 10.22
CA ILE A 298 -27.99 5.55 9.91
C ILE A 298 -27.93 4.00 9.98
N GLU A 299 -26.73 3.41 9.91
CA GLU A 299 -26.48 1.96 10.10
C GLU A 299 -26.44 1.57 11.59
#